data_AF-A0A8T5T5F6-F1
#
_entry.id   AF-A0A8T5T5F6-F1
#
_cell.length_a   1.000
_cell.length_b   1.000
_cell.length_c   1.000
_cell.angle_alpha   90.00
_cell.angle_beta   90.00
_cell.angle_gamma   90.00
#
_symmetry.space_group_name_H-M   'P 1'
#
loop_
_entity.id
_entity.type
_entity.pdbx_description
1 polymer ?
#
loop_
_entity_poly.entity_id
_entity_poly.type
_entity_poly.pdbx_seq_one_letter_code
_entity_poly.pdbx_strand_id
1 'polypeptide(L)'
;MNDKKDICEICGKDLVYALTPKEYKDLTCEFCGKVFNANTFCEDYHYICDNCRQSGAIEIIENITETTEIKDPFILAEKIMRHPKFKMYGPEHHVLTPAVILTAMKNNNIKKPNGESITLFDIKEGIGRASKIPGGWCGFYGSCGAGMGSG
;
A
#
# COMPACT_ATOMS: atom_id res chain seq x y z
N MET A 1 -6.83 -26.20 -25.18
CA MET A 1 -7.04 -25.36 -23.99
C MET A 1 -5.89 -24.37 -23.99
N ASN A 2 -6.14 -23.07 -24.13
CA ASN A 2 -5.07 -22.08 -24.09
C ASN A 2 -4.48 -22.09 -22.68
N ASP A 3 -3.19 -22.40 -22.56
CA ASP A 3 -2.41 -22.22 -21.33
C ASP A 3 -2.50 -20.76 -20.93
N LYS A 4 -3.30 -20.45 -19.90
CA LYS A 4 -3.26 -19.13 -19.26
C LYS A 4 -1.90 -19.06 -18.56
N LYS A 5 -0.95 -18.36 -19.17
CA LYS A 5 0.25 -17.94 -18.46
C LYS A 5 -0.15 -16.97 -17.36
N ASP A 6 0.35 -17.21 -16.15
CA ASP A 6 0.19 -16.25 -15.07
C ASP A 6 1.00 -14.99 -15.40
N ILE A 7 0.37 -13.83 -15.24
CA ILE A 7 0.95 -12.54 -15.54
C ILE A 7 1.31 -11.80 -14.24
N CYS A 8 2.30 -10.92 -14.33
CA CYS A 8 2.67 -10.02 -13.27
C CYS A 8 1.54 -9.02 -13.00
N GLU A 9 1.08 -8.95 -11.75
CA GLU A 9 0.02 -8.00 -11.35
C GLU A 9 0.50 -6.54 -11.31
N ILE A 10 1.81 -6.29 -11.50
CA ILE A 10 2.42 -4.95 -11.49
C ILE A 10 2.65 -4.40 -12.90
N CYS A 11 3.22 -5.21 -13.81
CA CYS A 11 3.57 -4.77 -15.17
C CYS A 11 2.88 -5.55 -16.30
N GLY A 12 2.09 -6.59 -15.99
CA GLY A 12 1.35 -7.38 -16.98
C GLY A 12 2.18 -8.36 -17.80
N LYS A 13 3.51 -8.41 -17.61
CA LYS A 13 4.40 -9.35 -18.30
C LYS A 13 4.28 -10.78 -17.76
N ASP A 14 4.71 -11.76 -18.53
CA ASP A 14 4.73 -13.18 -18.12
C ASP A 14 5.55 -13.39 -16.83
N LEU A 15 5.05 -14.26 -15.94
CA LEU A 15 5.81 -14.72 -14.79
C LEU A 15 6.82 -15.81 -15.18
N VAL A 16 7.98 -15.74 -14.56
CA VAL A 16 9.03 -16.76 -14.57
C VAL A 16 8.94 -17.55 -13.28
N TYR A 17 8.95 -18.88 -13.42
CA TYR A 17 8.93 -19.82 -12.29
C TYR A 17 10.30 -20.50 -12.18
N ALA A 18 10.99 -20.26 -11.06
CA ALA A 18 12.21 -20.95 -10.71
C ALA A 18 11.87 -22.41 -10.35
N LEU A 19 12.46 -23.37 -11.08
CA LEU A 19 12.18 -24.80 -10.89
C LEU A 19 13.10 -25.44 -9.86
N THR A 20 14.23 -24.79 -9.57
CA THR A 20 15.22 -25.27 -8.59
C THR A 20 15.58 -24.18 -7.58
N PRO A 21 15.96 -24.54 -6.33
CA PRO A 21 16.37 -23.56 -5.32
C PRO A 21 17.56 -22.66 -5.73
N LYS A 22 18.38 -23.09 -6.70
CA LYS A 22 19.51 -22.30 -7.22
C LYS A 22 19.07 -21.13 -8.10
N GLU A 23 17.85 -21.17 -8.62
CA GLU A 23 17.26 -20.13 -9.48
C GLU A 23 16.42 -19.12 -8.68
N TYR A 24 16.24 -19.35 -7.38
CA TYR A 24 15.51 -18.44 -6.51
C TYR A 24 16.32 -17.14 -6.36
N LYS A 25 15.60 -16.02 -6.25
CA LYS A 25 16.22 -14.69 -6.14
C LYS A 25 15.75 -14.00 -4.87
N ASP A 26 16.68 -13.34 -4.19
CA ASP A 26 16.32 -12.43 -3.12
C ASP A 26 15.73 -11.15 -3.72
N LEU A 27 14.41 -11.02 -3.63
CA LEU A 27 13.66 -9.91 -4.21
C LEU A 27 12.97 -9.10 -3.12
N THR A 28 12.88 -7.80 -3.34
CA THR A 28 12.15 -6.88 -2.47
C THR A 28 10.69 -6.88 -2.86
N CYS A 29 9.78 -7.05 -1.89
CA CYS A 29 8.36 -6.91 -2.13
C CYS A 29 8.02 -5.47 -2.53
N GLU A 30 7.31 -5.30 -3.65
CA GLU A 30 6.94 -4.00 -4.23
C GLU A 30 6.20 -3.11 -3.22
N PHE A 31 5.47 -3.69 -2.28
CA PHE A 31 4.62 -2.96 -1.34
C PHE A 31 5.28 -2.80 0.03
N CYS A 32 5.51 -3.90 0.77
CA CYS A 32 6.03 -3.79 2.14
C CYS A 32 7.54 -3.51 2.23
N GLY A 33 8.28 -3.58 1.12
CA GLY A 33 9.72 -3.29 1.08
C GLY A 33 10.62 -4.34 1.77
N LYS A 34 10.05 -5.44 2.28
CA LYS A 34 10.82 -6.54 2.89
C LYS A 34 11.41 -7.45 1.79
N VAL A 35 12.58 -8.03 2.05
CA VAL A 35 13.27 -8.95 1.13
C VAL A 35 12.84 -10.39 1.39
N PHE A 36 12.59 -11.16 0.32
CA PHE A 36 12.19 -12.56 0.38
C PHE A 36 12.95 -13.36 -0.68
N ASN A 37 13.18 -14.64 -0.38
CA ASN A 37 13.72 -15.59 -1.36
C ASN A 37 12.58 -16.08 -2.27
N ALA A 38 12.45 -15.43 -3.43
CA ALA A 38 11.33 -15.58 -4.34
C ALA A 38 11.62 -16.64 -5.42
N ASN A 39 10.63 -17.48 -5.68
CA ASN A 39 10.65 -18.48 -6.75
C ASN A 39 9.78 -18.10 -7.96
N THR A 40 9.00 -17.01 -7.87
CA THR A 40 8.10 -16.56 -8.92
C THR A 40 8.20 -15.04 -9.06
N PHE A 41 8.58 -14.56 -10.24
CA PHE A 41 8.79 -13.13 -10.54
C PHE A 41 8.72 -12.91 -12.05
N CYS A 42 8.45 -11.68 -12.50
CA CYS A 42 8.53 -11.37 -13.94
C CYS A 42 9.95 -11.00 -14.36
N GLU A 43 10.17 -10.77 -15.67
CA GLU A 43 11.47 -10.33 -16.20
C GLU A 43 11.97 -8.98 -15.65
N ASP A 44 11.06 -8.14 -15.13
CA ASP A 44 11.39 -6.87 -14.45
C ASP A 44 11.64 -7.06 -12.95
N TYR A 45 11.65 -8.31 -12.46
CA TYR A 45 11.86 -8.67 -11.05
C TYR A 45 10.81 -8.13 -10.07
N HIS A 46 9.60 -7.80 -10.53
CA HIS A 46 8.50 -7.48 -9.63
C HIS A 46 8.13 -8.71 -8.79
N TYR A 47 7.99 -8.49 -7.49
CA TYR A 47 7.61 -9.50 -6.53
C TYR A 47 6.63 -8.91 -5.50
N ILE A 48 5.60 -9.68 -5.17
CA ILE A 48 4.63 -9.37 -4.12
C ILE A 48 4.63 -10.57 -3.17
N CYS A 49 4.97 -10.36 -1.91
CA CYS A 49 4.98 -11.42 -0.91
C CYS A 49 3.55 -11.89 -0.57
N ASP A 50 3.45 -13.11 -0.04
CA ASP A 50 2.16 -13.74 0.27
C ASP A 50 1.28 -12.92 1.20
N ASN A 51 1.89 -12.21 2.16
CA ASN A 51 1.16 -11.30 3.04
C ASN A 51 0.47 -10.21 2.23
N CYS A 52 1.22 -9.42 1.46
CA CYS A 52 0.65 -8.33 0.65
C CYS A 52 -0.36 -8.83 -0.39
N ARG A 53 -0.16 -10.02 -0.99
CA ARG A 53 -1.12 -10.60 -1.94
C ARG A 53 -2.48 -10.90 -1.31
N GLN A 54 -2.47 -11.37 -0.06
CA GLN A 54 -3.67 -11.80 0.66
C GLN A 54 -4.31 -10.67 1.48
N SER A 55 -3.54 -9.65 1.84
CA SER A 55 -3.99 -8.50 2.64
C SER A 55 -5.15 -7.74 1.98
N GLY A 56 -6.05 -7.22 2.82
CA GLY A 56 -7.06 -6.25 2.40
C GLY A 56 -6.45 -4.87 2.09
N ALA A 57 -7.16 -4.01 1.34
CA ALA A 57 -6.68 -2.70 0.94
C ALA A 57 -6.23 -1.80 2.12
N ILE A 58 -6.93 -1.86 3.25
CA ILE A 58 -6.56 -1.11 4.47
C ILE A 58 -5.27 -1.67 5.09
N GLU A 59 -5.15 -2.99 5.19
CA GLU A 59 -3.96 -3.65 5.73
C GLU A 59 -2.72 -3.39 4.84
N ILE A 60 -2.91 -3.25 3.52
CA ILE A 60 -1.85 -2.81 2.60
C ILE A 60 -1.39 -1.39 2.93
N ILE A 61 -2.31 -0.45 3.20
CA ILE A 61 -1.96 0.90 3.65
C ILE A 61 -1.11 0.83 4.94
N GLU A 62 -1.54 0.04 5.92
CA GLU A 62 -0.82 -0.13 7.20
C GLU A 62 0.59 -0.71 6.99
N ASN A 63 0.69 -1.80 6.24
CA ASN A 63 1.96 -2.47 5.98
C ASN A 63 2.97 -1.58 5.25
N ILE A 64 2.51 -0.78 4.28
CA ILE A 64 3.39 0.13 3.52
C ILE A 64 3.81 1.31 4.39
N THR A 65 2.88 1.91 5.15
CA THR A 65 3.16 3.09 5.99
C THR A 65 4.07 2.79 7.18
N GLU A 66 4.16 1.52 7.60
CA GLU A 66 5.05 1.07 8.67
C GLU A 66 6.52 1.06 8.26
N THR A 67 6.82 0.74 7.00
CA THR A 67 8.20 0.52 6.53
C THR A 67 8.72 1.57 5.55
N THR A 68 7.84 2.35 4.93
CA THR A 68 8.22 3.31 3.88
C THR A 68 8.98 4.52 4.41
N GLU A 69 10.00 4.95 3.65
CA GLU A 69 10.74 6.20 3.86
C GLU A 69 10.32 7.31 2.86
N ILE A 70 9.30 7.05 2.03
CA ILE A 70 8.82 8.03 1.04
C ILE A 70 8.33 9.29 1.76
N LYS A 71 8.87 10.45 1.33
CA LYS A 71 8.57 11.77 1.89
C LYS A 71 7.48 12.53 1.16
N ASP A 72 7.21 12.16 -0.09
CA ASP A 72 6.16 12.76 -0.91
C ASP A 72 4.86 11.97 -0.75
N PRO A 73 3.77 12.57 -0.22
CA PRO A 73 2.51 11.88 -0.02
C PRO A 73 1.85 11.44 -1.34
N PHE A 74 2.10 12.14 -2.46
CA PHE A 74 1.56 11.75 -3.77
C PHE A 74 2.26 10.50 -4.31
N ILE A 75 3.60 10.43 -4.21
CA ILE A 75 4.36 9.25 -4.61
C ILE A 75 3.96 8.04 -3.74
N LEU A 76 3.79 8.26 -2.43
CA LEU A 76 3.33 7.22 -1.52
C LEU A 76 1.91 6.74 -1.87
N ALA A 77 0.99 7.68 -2.15
CA ALA A 77 -0.37 7.35 -2.56
C ALA A 77 -0.39 6.56 -3.88
N GLU A 78 0.38 6.97 -4.89
CA GLU A 78 0.49 6.27 -6.16
C GLU A 78 1.01 4.84 -5.97
N LYS A 79 2.06 4.66 -5.15
CA LYS A 79 2.58 3.33 -4.80
C LYS A 79 1.51 2.43 -4.19
N ILE A 80 0.71 2.95 -3.26
CA ILE A 80 -0.36 2.18 -2.62
C ILE A 80 -1.50 1.87 -3.60
N MET A 81 -1.93 2.86 -4.39
CA MET A 81 -3.02 2.71 -5.37
C MET A 81 -2.69 1.76 -6.52
N ARG A 82 -1.40 1.55 -6.83
CA ARG A 82 -0.95 0.52 -7.78
C ARG A 82 -1.15 -0.91 -7.27
N HIS A 83 -1.53 -1.12 -6.00
CA HIS A 83 -1.79 -2.45 -5.48
C HIS A 83 -2.99 -3.10 -6.18
N PRO A 84 -2.90 -4.36 -6.66
CA PRO A 84 -4.00 -5.03 -7.38
C PRO A 84 -5.33 -5.12 -6.60
N LYS A 85 -5.25 -5.12 -5.27
CA LYS A 85 -6.39 -5.11 -4.34
C LYS A 85 -6.98 -3.73 -4.05
N PHE A 86 -6.30 -2.65 -4.44
CA PHE A 86 -6.77 -1.29 -4.24
C PHE A 86 -7.71 -0.90 -5.38
N LYS A 87 -9.00 -0.76 -5.11
CA LYS A 87 -9.97 -0.52 -6.17
C LYS A 87 -9.96 0.97 -6.52
N MET A 88 -10.27 1.26 -7.78
CA MET A 88 -10.44 2.65 -8.25
C MET A 88 -11.52 3.40 -7.45
N TYR A 89 -12.56 2.69 -7.00
CA TYR A 89 -13.60 3.22 -6.13
C TYR A 89 -13.77 2.29 -4.93
N GLY A 90 -13.70 2.86 -3.73
CA GLY A 90 -13.92 2.11 -2.51
C GLY A 90 -13.58 2.90 -1.24
N PRO A 91 -14.01 2.40 -0.07
CA PRO A 91 -13.76 3.06 1.21
C PRO A 91 -12.27 3.14 1.56
N GLU A 92 -11.40 2.36 0.94
CA GLU A 92 -9.95 2.44 1.10
C GLU A 92 -9.37 3.84 0.78
N HIS A 93 -10.02 4.59 -0.12
CA HIS A 93 -9.63 5.97 -0.43
C HIS A 93 -9.84 6.93 0.75
N HIS A 94 -10.81 6.63 1.62
CA HIS A 94 -11.07 7.43 2.82
C HIS A 94 -9.88 7.33 3.79
N VAL A 95 -9.27 6.15 3.86
CA VAL A 95 -8.14 5.81 4.73
C VAL A 95 -6.81 6.24 4.13
N LEU A 96 -6.65 6.14 2.81
CA LEU A 96 -5.41 6.45 2.11
C LEU A 96 -4.91 7.86 2.44
N THR A 97 -5.79 8.86 2.38
CA THR A 97 -5.43 10.27 2.50
C THR A 97 -4.76 10.63 3.83
N PRO A 98 -5.37 10.39 5.02
CA PRO A 98 -4.70 10.66 6.28
C PRO A 98 -3.45 9.80 6.47
N ALA A 99 -3.45 8.55 6.00
CA ALA A 99 -2.30 7.66 6.12
C ALA A 99 -1.06 8.22 5.40
N VAL A 100 -1.20 8.61 4.13
CA VAL A 100 -0.06 9.11 3.35
C VAL A 100 0.42 10.48 3.83
N ILE A 101 -0.49 11.35 4.28
CA ILE A 101 -0.13 12.67 4.82
C ILE A 101 0.66 12.50 6.11
N LEU A 102 0.15 11.73 7.08
CA LEU A 102 0.82 11.54 8.37
C LEU A 102 2.17 10.83 8.20
N THR A 103 2.26 9.83 7.31
CA THR A 103 3.53 9.16 6.99
C THR A 103 4.53 10.10 6.33
N ALA A 104 4.10 10.91 5.36
CA ALA A 104 4.97 11.90 4.73
C ALA A 104 5.45 12.94 5.74
N MET A 105 4.57 13.45 6.61
CA MET A 105 4.92 14.38 7.68
C MET A 105 5.94 13.77 8.66
N LYS A 106 5.72 12.53 9.11
CA LYS A 106 6.68 11.76 9.93
C LYS A 106 8.04 11.67 9.23
N ASN A 107 8.06 11.26 7.96
CA ASN A 107 9.30 11.05 7.19
C ASN A 107 10.03 12.37 6.86
N ASN A 108 9.32 13.50 6.91
CA ASN A 108 9.90 14.84 6.82
C ASN A 108 10.25 15.46 8.18
N ASN A 109 10.14 14.71 9.29
CA ASN A 109 10.40 15.19 10.65
C ASN A 109 9.52 16.39 11.06
N ILE A 110 8.33 16.52 10.47
CA ILE A 110 7.36 17.53 10.89
C ILE A 110 6.91 17.22 12.32
N LYS A 111 6.88 18.27 13.16
CA LYS A 111 6.46 18.16 14.55
C LYS A 111 4.97 18.43 14.70
N LYS A 112 4.36 17.75 15.65
CA LYS A 112 3.03 18.08 16.15
C LYS A 112 3.04 19.49 16.77
N PRO A 113 1.87 20.14 16.96
CA PRO A 113 1.79 21.45 17.61
C PRO A 113 2.42 21.50 19.01
N ASN A 114 2.43 20.39 19.74
CA ASN A 114 3.06 20.26 21.06
C ASN A 114 4.59 20.04 21.01
N GLY A 115 5.20 20.03 19.81
CA GLY A 115 6.64 19.83 19.61
C GLY A 115 7.09 18.37 19.49
N GLU A 116 6.20 17.39 19.72
CA GLU A 116 6.53 15.98 19.61
C GLU A 116 6.67 15.52 18.15
N SER A 117 7.45 14.46 17.91
CA SER A 117 7.49 13.81 16.60
C SER A 117 6.19 13.07 16.31
N ILE A 118 5.78 13.05 15.04
CA ILE A 118 4.73 12.14 14.56
C ILE A 118 5.27 10.70 14.60
N THR A 119 4.48 9.79 15.15
CA THR A 119 4.85 8.39 15.38
C THR A 119 4.01 7.45 14.53
N LEU A 120 4.40 6.17 14.49
CA LEU A 120 3.58 5.12 13.88
C LEU A 120 2.22 4.97 14.59
N PHE A 121 2.14 5.29 15.88
CA PHE A 121 0.87 5.28 16.60
C PHE A 121 -0.08 6.35 16.06
N ASP A 122 0.41 7.56 15.78
CA ASP A 122 -0.41 8.63 15.21
C ASP A 122 -0.96 8.26 13.82
N ILE A 123 -0.13 7.60 13.00
CA ILE A 123 -0.54 7.10 11.67
C ILE A 123 -1.64 6.03 11.82
N LYS A 124 -1.44 5.04 12.70
CA LYS A 124 -2.42 3.98 12.97
C LYS A 124 -3.73 4.53 13.53
N GLU A 125 -3.67 5.55 14.39
CA GLU A 125 -4.87 6.24 14.89
C GLU A 125 -5.61 6.98 13.78
N GLY A 126 -4.90 7.67 12.89
CA GLY A 126 -5.49 8.31 11.70
C GLY A 126 -6.18 7.31 10.78
N ILE A 127 -5.54 6.18 10.50
CA ILE A 127 -6.10 5.05 9.75
C ILE A 127 -7.37 4.53 10.44
N GLY A 128 -7.30 4.28 11.76
CA GLY A 128 -8.42 3.75 12.55
C GLY A 128 -9.63 4.69 12.58
N ARG A 129 -9.42 6.01 12.61
CA ARG A 129 -10.49 7.00 12.53
C ARG A 129 -11.14 7.03 11.15
N ALA A 130 -10.32 7.11 10.10
CA ALA A 130 -10.81 7.17 8.73
C ALA A 130 -11.52 5.87 8.30
N SER A 131 -11.12 4.73 8.85
CA SER A 131 -11.77 3.43 8.61
C SER A 131 -13.21 3.37 9.10
N LYS A 132 -13.64 4.31 9.96
CA LYS A 132 -15.04 4.43 10.41
C LYS A 132 -15.93 5.11 9.37
N ILE A 133 -15.37 5.71 8.32
CA ILE A 133 -16.13 6.37 7.26
C ILE A 133 -16.66 5.30 6.29
N PRO A 134 -17.98 5.06 6.24
CA PRO A 134 -18.55 3.97 5.47
C PRO A 134 -18.38 4.17 3.96
N GLY A 135 -18.37 3.08 3.21
CA GLY A 135 -18.42 3.13 1.75
C GLY A 135 -19.63 3.90 1.24
N GLY A 136 -19.47 4.62 0.11
CA GLY A 136 -20.52 5.45 -0.46
C GLY A 136 -20.71 6.81 0.24
N TRP A 137 -19.84 7.20 1.18
CA TRP A 137 -19.94 8.44 1.93
C TRP A 137 -20.19 9.69 1.06
N CYS A 138 -19.48 9.79 -0.07
CA CYS A 138 -19.66 10.89 -1.02
C CYS A 138 -21.06 10.97 -1.62
N GLY A 139 -21.69 9.83 -1.89
CA GLY A 139 -23.05 9.78 -2.43
C GLY A 139 -24.12 10.01 -1.36
N PHE A 140 -23.94 9.45 -0.16
CA PHE A 140 -24.96 9.50 0.90
C PHE A 140 -24.91 10.78 1.75
N TYR A 141 -23.73 11.38 1.93
CA TYR A 141 -23.52 12.49 2.87
C TYR A 141 -22.97 13.76 2.18
N GLY A 142 -22.81 13.76 0.85
CA GLY A 142 -22.47 14.96 0.08
C GLY A 142 -21.07 15.54 0.33
N SER A 143 -20.16 14.76 0.92
CA SER A 143 -18.76 15.16 1.18
C SER A 143 -17.78 14.06 0.83
N CYS A 144 -16.55 14.39 0.44
CA CYS A 144 -15.56 13.36 0.12
C CYS A 144 -15.08 12.66 1.40
N GLY A 145 -15.15 11.32 1.44
CA GLY A 145 -14.68 10.55 2.59
C GLY A 145 -13.17 10.68 2.82
N ALA A 146 -12.38 10.94 1.78
CA ALA A 146 -10.96 11.26 1.90
C ALA A 146 -10.70 12.60 2.61
N GLY A 147 -11.52 13.61 2.33
CA GLY A 147 -11.47 14.89 3.02
C GLY A 147 -11.81 14.73 4.50
N MET A 148 -12.93 14.05 4.80
CA MET A 148 -13.35 13.77 6.18
C MET A 148 -12.35 12.90 6.95
N GLY A 149 -11.67 11.96 6.28
CA GLY A 149 -10.66 11.11 6.91
C GLY A 149 -9.44 11.88 7.42
N SER A 150 -9.19 13.08 6.89
CA SER A 150 -8.05 13.92 7.26
C SER A 150 -8.22 14.65 8.59
N GLY A 151 -9.42 14.61 9.20
CA GLY A 151 -9.73 15.28 10.47
C GLY A 151 -10.84 16.32 10.34
#